data_AF-A0A966EBR5-F1
#
_entry.id   AF-A0A966EBR5-F1
#
_cell.length_a   1.000
_cell.length_b   1.000
_cell.length_c   1.000
_cell.angle_alpha   90.00
_cell.angle_beta   90.00
_cell.angle_gamma   90.00
#
_symmetry.space_group_name_H-M   'P 1'
#
loop_
_entity.id
_entity.type
_entity.pdbx_description
1 polymer ?
#
loop_
_entity_poly.entity_id
_entity_poly.type
_entity_poly.pdbx_seq_one_letter_code
_entity_poly.pdbx_strand_id
1 'polypeptide(L)'
;AHSELPPEDPNALINPRNIAGTCGVCHHGIEEEFRTSIHFTDDPDVDKEHPTCEDCHASHTISRIDKPGFRTLVMEQCGRCHTEQAETFFDTFHGKVSRLGGEGVAKCYDCHGTHAILPPTEPDSMLSRDNVVETCGQCHEGSHRQFAGYLTHATHHDRDRYPWLFWSFWGMTALLVGTLSFALLHTFAWVVRLLLSRDEWAPHKELARKNNNGAKVYRRFSPLQRTMHIVMMLSFFTLALTGMALKFSYMSWAQAVSNFLGGFDSMGFQHRVGAIVLLGVFTTHILDVLRRKKATKQTWLQIITGPDSIIFNGRDLREFIQSIKWFFGLGDRPHYGRYTYWEKFDYFAVAWGVAIIGGTGMVLWFPELFTRLVPGWAVNVATIVHSDEALLAVGFIFTIHFFNTHFRPDKFPMDPVIFTGRVPLDELKYDKPGEYEALVESGELEQHLRDPYPESKERGLKIFGAFALTFGLVLLALIVYTMLFGYR
;
A
#
# COMPACT_ATOMS: atom_id res chain seq x y z
N ALA A 1 33.60 -35.02 36.41
CA ALA A 1 33.21 -34.73 37.80
C ALA A 1 32.05 -33.76 37.74
N HIS A 2 30.89 -34.27 37.37
CA HIS A 2 29.61 -33.62 37.56
C HIS A 2 28.89 -34.54 38.53
N SER A 3 28.50 -34.03 39.69
CA SER A 3 27.48 -34.68 40.48
C SER A 3 26.20 -34.55 39.64
N GLU A 4 25.95 -35.51 38.75
CA GLU A 4 24.79 -35.53 37.87
C GLU A 4 23.54 -35.83 38.70
N LEU A 5 23.07 -34.78 39.37
CA LEU A 5 21.77 -34.76 39.99
C LEU A 5 20.72 -34.44 38.91
N PRO A 6 19.51 -35.02 39.00
CA PRO A 6 18.41 -34.68 38.11
C PRO A 6 18.15 -33.16 38.09
N PRO A 7 17.68 -32.58 36.97
CA PRO A 7 17.38 -31.15 36.86
C PRO A 7 16.43 -30.63 37.95
N GLU A 8 15.56 -31.48 38.47
CA GLU A 8 14.59 -31.15 39.51
C GLU A 8 15.24 -31.05 40.91
N ASP A 9 16.44 -31.61 41.11
CA ASP A 9 17.15 -31.51 42.38
C ASP A 9 17.64 -30.07 42.58
N PRO A 10 17.28 -29.39 43.69
CA PRO A 10 17.70 -28.03 43.98
C PRO A 10 19.23 -27.84 44.05
N ASN A 11 20.00 -28.91 44.24
CA ASN A 11 21.46 -28.86 44.28
C ASN A 11 22.10 -29.16 42.92
N ALA A 12 21.33 -29.52 41.89
CA ALA A 12 21.84 -29.74 40.55
C ALA A 12 22.33 -28.42 39.95
N LEU A 13 23.52 -28.42 39.34
CA LEU A 13 24.06 -27.26 38.63
C LEU A 13 23.20 -26.82 37.44
N ILE A 14 22.42 -27.77 36.91
CA ILE A 14 21.49 -27.57 35.79
C ILE A 14 20.06 -27.29 36.26
N ASN A 15 19.81 -27.18 37.57
CA ASN A 15 18.53 -26.73 38.08
C ASN A 15 18.31 -25.26 37.67
N PRO A 16 17.12 -24.85 37.19
CA PRO A 16 16.86 -23.47 36.76
C PRO A 16 17.28 -22.39 37.77
N ARG A 17 17.20 -22.69 39.08
CA ARG A 17 17.63 -21.79 40.17
C ARG A 17 19.13 -21.52 40.17
N ASN A 18 19.92 -22.47 39.68
CA ASN A 18 21.37 -22.45 39.73
C ASN A 18 22.00 -22.05 38.39
N ILE A 19 21.27 -22.10 37.27
CA ILE A 19 21.82 -21.88 35.92
C ILE A 19 22.61 -20.57 35.83
N ALA A 20 22.07 -19.45 36.33
CA ALA A 20 22.76 -18.17 36.30
C ALA A 20 24.13 -18.23 37.00
N GLY A 21 24.18 -18.85 38.20
CA GLY A 21 25.43 -19.04 38.94
C GLY A 21 26.38 -20.03 38.26
N THR A 22 25.85 -21.11 37.69
CA THR A 22 26.64 -22.10 36.94
C THR A 22 27.33 -21.47 35.73
N CYS A 23 26.61 -20.67 34.95
CA CYS A 23 27.18 -19.90 33.84
C CYS A 23 28.14 -18.81 34.35
N GLY A 24 27.79 -18.18 35.48
CA GLY A 24 28.55 -17.12 36.16
C GLY A 24 29.95 -17.52 36.60
N VAL A 25 30.22 -18.82 36.83
CA VAL A 25 31.57 -19.34 37.10
C VAL A 25 32.59 -18.87 36.04
N CYS A 26 32.15 -18.80 34.78
CA CYS A 26 32.97 -18.33 33.65
C CYS A 26 32.51 -16.96 33.11
N HIS A 27 31.24 -16.62 33.25
CA HIS A 27 30.61 -15.39 32.71
C HIS A 27 30.20 -14.40 33.80
N HIS A 28 31.04 -14.23 34.82
CA HIS A 28 30.69 -13.49 36.04
C HIS A 28 30.12 -12.08 35.79
N GLY A 29 30.72 -11.29 34.90
CA GLY A 29 30.18 -9.95 34.59
C GLY A 29 28.79 -9.97 33.95
N ILE A 30 28.50 -10.97 33.11
CA ILE A 30 27.17 -11.12 32.49
C ILE A 30 26.16 -11.66 33.51
N GLU A 31 26.59 -12.53 34.43
CA GLU A 31 25.76 -12.94 35.56
C GLU A 31 25.35 -11.75 36.41
N GLU A 32 26.30 -10.87 36.76
CA GLU A 32 26.02 -9.65 37.52
C GLU A 32 25.01 -8.75 36.81
N GLU A 33 25.18 -8.52 35.50
CA GLU A 33 24.20 -7.77 34.71
C GLU A 33 22.82 -8.45 34.70
N PHE A 34 22.78 -9.76 34.42
CA PHE A 34 21.52 -10.50 34.34
C PHE A 34 20.76 -10.51 35.66
N ARG A 35 21.44 -10.55 36.80
CA ARG A 35 20.81 -10.45 38.13
C ARG A 35 20.10 -9.12 38.37
N THR A 36 20.43 -8.06 37.64
CA THR A 36 19.70 -6.77 37.70
C THR A 36 18.46 -6.74 36.81
N SER A 37 18.31 -7.72 35.92
CA SER A 37 17.22 -7.81 34.95
C SER A 37 15.88 -8.13 35.61
N ILE A 38 14.78 -7.64 35.04
CA ILE A 38 13.42 -8.06 35.40
C ILE A 38 13.16 -9.55 35.14
N HIS A 39 13.98 -10.17 34.28
CA HIS A 39 13.89 -11.60 33.99
C HIS A 39 14.51 -12.48 35.07
N PHE A 40 15.35 -11.93 35.94
CA PHE A 40 15.98 -12.68 37.02
C PHE A 40 15.11 -12.68 38.28
N THR A 41 15.08 -13.83 38.96
CA THR A 41 14.50 -13.99 40.29
C THR A 41 15.34 -14.98 41.10
N ASP A 42 15.60 -14.66 42.36
CA ASP A 42 16.29 -15.57 43.29
C ASP A 42 15.39 -16.75 43.73
N ASP A 43 14.07 -16.62 43.57
CA ASP A 43 13.10 -17.68 43.85
C ASP A 43 12.15 -17.81 42.66
N PRO A 44 12.55 -18.54 41.60
CA PRO A 44 11.65 -18.83 40.49
C PRO A 44 10.50 -19.69 41.01
N ASP A 45 9.32 -19.11 40.92
CA ASP A 45 8.03 -19.76 41.18
C ASP A 45 7.86 -20.90 40.18
N VAL A 46 7.41 -22.07 40.64
CA VAL A 46 7.17 -23.23 39.78
C VAL A 46 5.98 -22.96 38.85
N ASP A 47 5.09 -22.03 39.22
CA ASP A 47 3.91 -21.66 38.45
C ASP A 47 4.14 -20.47 37.48
N LYS A 48 5.30 -19.79 37.54
CA LYS A 48 5.67 -18.71 36.62
C LYS A 48 7.05 -18.95 36.02
N GLU A 49 7.06 -19.21 34.72
CA GLU A 49 8.30 -19.41 33.98
C GLU A 49 9.11 -18.11 33.90
N HIS A 50 10.32 -18.13 34.47
CA HIS A 50 11.34 -17.11 34.28
C HIS A 50 12.42 -17.65 33.34
N PRO A 51 12.84 -16.90 32.31
CA PRO A 51 13.85 -17.38 31.39
C PRO A 51 15.21 -17.43 32.09
N THR A 52 15.96 -18.48 31.79
CA THR A 52 17.34 -18.68 32.20
C THR A 52 18.30 -18.39 31.05
N CYS A 53 19.61 -18.48 31.30
CA CYS A 53 20.63 -18.26 30.27
C CYS A 53 20.42 -19.19 29.05
N GLU A 54 19.95 -20.43 29.26
CA GLU A 54 19.79 -21.42 28.20
C GLU A 54 18.57 -21.17 27.29
N ASP A 55 17.55 -20.46 27.80
CA ASP A 55 16.35 -20.11 27.04
C ASP A 55 16.64 -19.08 25.94
N CYS A 56 17.62 -18.22 26.21
CA CYS A 56 18.14 -17.24 25.26
C CYS A 56 19.31 -17.80 24.43
N HIS A 57 20.26 -18.54 25.00
CA HIS A 57 21.33 -19.14 24.20
C HIS A 57 21.71 -20.54 24.71
N ALA A 58 21.56 -21.54 23.84
CA ALA A 58 21.85 -22.93 24.19
C ALA A 58 23.37 -23.17 24.38
N SER A 59 23.71 -23.91 25.43
CA SER A 59 25.08 -24.21 25.85
C SER A 59 25.91 -24.99 24.82
N HIS A 60 25.29 -25.82 23.97
CA HIS A 60 25.97 -26.62 22.95
C HIS A 60 25.68 -26.24 21.49
N THR A 61 24.78 -25.29 21.26
CA THR A 61 24.40 -24.84 19.91
C THR A 61 24.41 -23.32 19.77
N ILE A 62 25.20 -22.63 20.60
CA ILE A 62 25.32 -21.17 20.57
C ILE A 62 25.78 -20.68 19.20
N SER A 63 24.98 -19.79 18.62
CA SER A 63 25.33 -19.13 17.36
C SER A 63 26.20 -17.91 17.64
N ARG A 64 27.14 -17.63 16.73
CA ARG A 64 27.97 -16.43 16.84
C ARG A 64 27.16 -15.20 16.45
N ILE A 65 27.42 -14.10 17.13
CA ILE A 65 26.74 -12.81 16.91
C ILE A 65 26.98 -12.21 15.51
N ASP A 66 28.07 -12.60 14.86
CA ASP A 66 28.47 -12.14 13.52
C ASP A 66 27.84 -12.95 12.39
N LYS A 67 27.13 -14.04 12.70
CA LYS A 67 26.46 -14.84 11.68
C LYS A 67 25.19 -14.15 11.18
N PRO A 68 24.96 -14.15 9.85
CA PRO A 68 23.68 -13.76 9.29
C PRO A 68 22.54 -14.54 9.95
N GLY A 69 21.45 -13.83 10.30
CA GLY A 69 20.28 -14.42 10.94
C GLY A 69 20.36 -14.54 12.47
N PHE A 70 21.52 -14.30 13.11
CA PHE A 70 21.61 -14.27 14.58
C PHE A 70 20.64 -13.24 15.19
N ARG A 71 20.55 -12.05 14.59
CA ARG A 71 19.66 -10.99 15.08
C ARG A 71 18.17 -11.38 15.01
N THR A 72 17.80 -12.19 14.02
CA THR A 72 16.43 -12.71 13.88
C THR A 72 16.15 -13.79 14.92
N LEU A 73 17.13 -14.68 15.16
CA LEU A 73 17.05 -15.69 16.21
C LEU A 73 16.76 -15.07 17.58
N VAL A 74 17.41 -13.95 17.93
CA VAL A 74 17.16 -13.26 19.21
C VAL A 74 15.73 -12.73 19.31
N MET A 75 15.16 -12.20 18.23
CA MET A 75 13.75 -11.77 18.24
C MET A 75 12.79 -12.96 18.45
N GLU A 76 13.07 -14.10 17.83
CA GLU A 76 12.28 -15.32 17.99
C GLU A 76 12.33 -15.83 19.44
N GLN A 77 13.47 -15.69 20.12
CA GLN A 77 13.63 -16.10 21.52
C GLN A 77 12.77 -15.26 22.45
N CYS A 78 12.82 -13.92 22.33
CA CYS A 78 11.91 -13.06 23.10
C CYS A 78 10.44 -13.41 22.82
N GLY A 79 10.11 -13.69 21.54
CA GLY A 79 8.75 -14.01 21.10
C GLY A 79 8.20 -15.35 21.58
N ARG A 80 9.00 -16.25 22.17
CA ARG A 80 8.51 -17.50 22.76
C ARG A 80 7.64 -17.25 23.98
N CYS A 81 8.04 -16.31 24.83
CA CYS A 81 7.30 -15.91 26.03
C CYS A 81 6.47 -14.63 25.78
N HIS A 82 6.96 -13.70 24.94
CA HIS A 82 6.28 -12.44 24.60
C HIS A 82 5.55 -12.51 23.26
N THR A 83 4.66 -13.49 23.10
CA THR A 83 3.96 -13.76 21.82
C THR A 83 3.20 -12.54 21.32
N GLU A 84 2.35 -11.93 22.16
CA GLU A 84 1.54 -10.77 21.78
C GLU A 84 2.38 -9.54 21.42
N GLN A 85 3.47 -9.28 22.17
CA GLN A 85 4.34 -8.13 21.90
C GLN A 85 5.18 -8.36 20.64
N ALA A 86 5.59 -9.61 20.37
CA ALA A 86 6.29 -9.97 19.15
C ALA A 86 5.38 -9.82 17.92
N GLU A 87 4.12 -10.28 17.99
CA GLU A 87 3.14 -10.13 16.91
C GLU A 87 2.93 -8.65 16.55
N THR A 88 2.64 -7.81 17.55
CA THR A 88 2.45 -6.36 17.34
C THR A 88 3.72 -5.66 16.85
N PHE A 89 4.90 -6.08 17.33
CA PHE A 89 6.18 -5.58 16.83
C PHE A 89 6.38 -5.92 15.35
N PHE A 90 6.07 -7.15 14.95
CA PHE A 90 6.22 -7.60 13.57
C PHE A 90 5.27 -6.90 12.58
N ASP A 91 4.21 -6.27 13.07
CA ASP A 91 3.33 -5.41 12.28
C ASP A 91 3.85 -3.98 12.10
N THR A 92 4.83 -3.57 12.90
CA THR A 92 5.51 -2.28 12.73
C THR A 92 6.43 -2.26 11.51
N PHE A 93 6.90 -1.07 11.15
CA PHE A 93 7.92 -0.93 10.11
C PHE A 93 9.21 -1.70 10.45
N HIS A 94 9.73 -1.57 11.68
CA HIS A 94 10.95 -2.27 12.10
C HIS A 94 10.80 -3.80 11.99
N GLY A 95 9.67 -4.33 12.45
CA GLY A 95 9.37 -5.75 12.35
C GLY A 95 9.25 -6.25 10.91
N LYS A 96 8.52 -5.53 10.06
CA LYS A 96 8.35 -5.88 8.64
C LYS A 96 9.66 -5.86 7.88
N VAL A 97 10.50 -4.85 8.10
CA VAL A 97 11.82 -4.75 7.46
C VAL A 97 12.75 -5.86 7.94
N SER A 98 12.69 -6.22 9.22
CA SER A 98 13.47 -7.34 9.76
C SER A 98 13.12 -8.66 9.06
N ARG A 99 11.83 -8.91 8.77
CA ARG A 99 11.38 -10.09 8.00
C ARG A 99 11.87 -10.10 6.55
N LEU A 100 12.16 -8.94 5.97
CA LEU A 100 12.76 -8.81 4.64
C LEU A 100 14.29 -8.91 4.65
N GLY A 101 14.90 -9.27 5.80
CA GLY A 101 16.35 -9.39 5.96
C GLY A 101 17.06 -8.05 6.22
N GLY A 102 16.33 -7.00 6.58
CA GLY A 102 16.94 -5.72 6.95
C GLY A 102 17.66 -5.80 8.29
N GLU A 103 18.99 -5.68 8.26
CA GLU A 103 19.82 -5.70 9.47
C GLU A 103 19.89 -4.34 10.17
N GLY A 104 19.75 -3.23 9.42
CA GLY A 104 19.86 -1.86 9.92
C GLY A 104 18.60 -1.28 10.58
N VAL A 105 17.66 -2.12 11.03
CA VAL A 105 16.46 -1.68 11.77
C VAL A 105 16.45 -2.27 13.17
N ALA A 106 15.86 -1.52 14.10
CA ALA A 106 15.77 -1.92 15.50
C ALA A 106 15.12 -3.30 15.67
N LYS A 107 15.59 -4.01 16.68
CA LYS A 107 15.16 -5.31 17.18
C LYS A 107 14.76 -5.15 18.66
N CYS A 108 14.19 -6.19 19.26
CA CYS A 108 13.75 -6.14 20.66
C CYS A 108 14.85 -5.64 21.62
N TYR A 109 16.07 -6.16 21.47
CA TYR A 109 17.20 -5.83 22.34
C TYR A 109 17.79 -4.44 22.10
N ASP A 110 17.60 -3.83 20.93
CA ASP A 110 18.08 -2.46 20.67
C ASP A 110 17.30 -1.44 21.51
N CYS A 111 16.06 -1.78 21.88
CA CYS A 111 15.19 -0.95 22.72
C CYS A 111 15.23 -1.38 24.20
N HIS A 112 15.26 -2.68 24.47
CA HIS A 112 15.10 -3.24 25.83
C HIS A 112 16.44 -3.60 26.52
N GLY A 113 17.53 -3.70 25.77
CA GLY A 113 18.79 -4.28 26.24
C GLY A 113 18.87 -5.80 26.01
N THR A 114 20.00 -6.40 26.42
CA THR A 114 20.29 -7.82 26.22
C THR A 114 20.24 -8.60 27.54
N HIS A 115 21.17 -8.35 28.46
CA HIS A 115 21.26 -9.05 29.75
C HIS A 115 20.70 -8.22 30.91
N ALA A 116 20.84 -6.89 30.89
CA ALA A 116 20.28 -5.98 31.90
C ALA A 116 18.95 -5.34 31.43
N ILE A 117 17.89 -6.14 31.30
CA ILE A 117 16.57 -5.66 30.85
C ILE A 117 15.79 -5.10 32.03
N LEU A 118 15.50 -3.80 32.03
CA LEU A 118 14.81 -3.11 33.12
C LEU A 118 13.40 -2.67 32.71
N PRO A 119 12.43 -2.63 33.64
CA PRO A 119 11.10 -2.15 33.32
C PRO A 119 11.12 -0.65 32.98
N PRO A 120 10.25 -0.15 32.07
CA PRO A 120 10.27 1.26 31.64
C PRO A 120 10.01 2.29 32.74
N THR A 121 9.55 1.85 33.92
CA THR A 121 9.35 2.71 35.09
C THR A 121 10.65 3.02 35.83
N GLU A 122 11.69 2.20 35.65
CA GLU A 122 12.99 2.42 36.28
C GLU A 122 13.77 3.52 35.55
N PRO A 123 14.40 4.47 36.27
CA PRO A 123 15.16 5.55 35.66
C PRO A 123 16.27 5.09 34.72
N ASP A 124 16.96 3.99 35.08
CA ASP A 124 18.09 3.45 34.33
C ASP A 124 17.68 2.61 33.11
N SER A 125 16.38 2.33 32.92
CA SER A 125 15.89 1.62 31.74
C SER A 125 16.16 2.42 30.47
N MET A 126 16.54 1.76 29.39
CA MET A 126 16.64 2.38 28.05
C MET A 126 15.30 2.95 27.58
N LEU A 127 14.19 2.44 28.11
CA LEU A 127 12.83 2.91 27.79
C LEU A 127 12.25 3.84 28.85
N SER A 128 13.06 4.26 29.82
CA SER A 128 12.64 5.24 30.81
C SER A 128 12.25 6.56 30.14
N ARG A 129 11.48 7.36 30.87
CA ARG A 129 11.04 8.67 30.38
C ARG A 129 12.21 9.54 29.90
N ASP A 130 13.36 9.43 30.56
CA ASP A 130 14.49 10.31 30.31
C ASP A 130 15.45 9.71 29.27
N ASN A 131 15.49 8.38 29.11
CA ASN A 131 16.41 7.70 28.19
C ASN A 131 15.81 7.37 26.82
N VAL A 132 14.48 7.23 26.70
CA VAL A 132 13.83 6.77 25.45
C VAL A 132 14.17 7.62 24.22
N VAL A 133 14.42 8.91 24.40
CA VAL A 133 14.82 9.80 23.30
C VAL A 133 16.21 9.42 22.76
N GLU A 134 17.16 9.13 23.66
CA GLU A 134 18.51 8.68 23.31
C GLU A 134 18.48 7.27 22.71
N THR A 135 17.64 6.37 23.23
CA THR A 135 17.43 5.03 22.66
C THR A 135 16.96 5.10 21.21
N CYS A 136 15.93 5.91 20.91
CA CYS A 136 15.55 6.17 19.51
C CYS A 136 16.68 6.88 18.73
N GLY A 137 17.44 7.74 19.42
CA GLY A 137 18.57 8.51 18.89
C GLY A 137 19.74 7.70 18.37
N GLN A 138 19.85 6.42 18.77
CA GLN A 138 20.88 5.51 18.25
C GLN A 138 20.78 5.32 16.72
N CYS A 139 19.57 5.40 16.17
CA CYS A 139 19.31 5.31 14.74
C CYS A 139 18.66 6.57 14.15
N HIS A 140 17.94 7.35 14.96
CA HIS A 140 17.23 8.57 14.55
C HIS A 140 17.91 9.81 15.12
N GLU A 141 18.88 10.38 14.40
CA GLU A 141 19.71 11.50 14.87
C GLU A 141 18.90 12.72 15.36
N GLY A 142 17.75 12.98 14.75
CA GLY A 142 16.82 14.05 15.13
C GLY A 142 15.73 13.60 16.12
N SER A 143 15.90 12.48 16.81
CA SER A 143 14.99 11.98 17.85
C SER A 143 14.72 13.06 18.91
N HIS A 144 13.46 13.16 19.31
CA HIS A 144 12.99 14.08 20.34
C HIS A 144 11.76 13.52 21.03
N ARG A 145 11.29 14.21 22.09
CA ARG A 145 10.24 13.67 22.98
C ARG A 145 8.95 13.27 22.27
N GLN A 146 8.48 14.05 21.31
CA GLN A 146 7.26 13.75 20.57
C GLN A 146 7.47 12.59 19.59
N PHE A 147 8.63 12.52 18.94
CA PHE A 147 9.01 11.39 18.07
C PHE A 147 9.06 10.07 18.85
N ALA A 148 9.70 10.07 20.02
CA ALA A 148 9.75 8.94 20.96
C ALA A 148 8.37 8.54 21.52
N GLY A 149 7.31 9.29 21.21
CA GLY A 149 5.93 8.90 21.45
C GLY A 149 5.35 7.92 20.41
N TYR A 150 6.16 7.42 19.47
CA TYR A 150 5.80 6.32 18.58
C TYR A 150 5.48 5.06 19.38
N LEU A 151 4.42 4.35 19.00
CA LEU A 151 3.96 3.19 19.75
C LEU A 151 4.40 1.89 19.06
N THR A 152 5.44 1.26 19.61
CA THR A 152 6.10 0.06 19.01
C THR A 152 5.35 -1.25 19.23
N HIS A 153 4.48 -1.33 20.25
CA HIS A 153 3.66 -2.50 20.57
C HIS A 153 2.16 -2.19 20.58
N ALA A 154 1.74 -1.14 19.85
CA ALA A 154 0.33 -0.79 19.79
C ALA A 154 -0.42 -1.68 18.79
N THR A 155 -1.67 -1.95 19.14
CA THR A 155 -2.59 -2.75 18.32
C THR A 155 -3.90 -1.99 18.12
N HIS A 156 -4.55 -2.22 16.99
CA HIS A 156 -5.88 -1.69 16.70
C HIS A 156 -7.01 -2.53 17.32
N HIS A 157 -6.70 -3.60 18.06
CA HIS A 157 -7.69 -4.44 18.76
C HIS A 157 -8.11 -3.88 20.12
N ASP A 158 -7.32 -2.99 20.72
CA ASP A 158 -7.61 -2.37 22.02
C ASP A 158 -8.07 -0.92 21.83
N ARG A 159 -9.39 -0.73 21.84
CA ARG A 159 -10.01 0.59 21.68
C ARG A 159 -9.73 1.53 22.85
N ASP A 160 -9.63 0.99 24.05
CA ASP A 160 -9.58 1.82 25.26
C ASP A 160 -8.15 2.35 25.45
N ARG A 161 -7.14 1.56 25.10
CA ARG A 161 -5.73 1.98 25.13
C ARG A 161 -5.28 2.73 23.87
N TYR A 162 -5.77 2.34 22.69
CA TYR A 162 -5.34 2.89 21.39
C TYR A 162 -6.51 3.38 20.52
N PRO A 163 -7.33 4.33 20.99
CA PRO A 163 -8.56 4.73 20.30
C PRO A 163 -8.31 5.26 18.87
N TRP A 164 -7.24 6.03 18.68
CA TRP A 164 -6.92 6.60 17.37
C TRP A 164 -6.50 5.55 16.35
N LEU A 165 -5.77 4.50 16.77
CA LEU A 165 -5.39 3.40 15.89
C LEU A 165 -6.61 2.53 15.58
N PHE A 166 -7.43 2.22 16.59
CA PHE A 166 -8.67 1.46 16.43
C PHE A 166 -9.59 2.09 15.39
N TRP A 167 -9.94 3.38 15.56
CA TRP A 167 -10.86 4.06 14.65
C TRP A 167 -10.26 4.29 13.26
N SER A 168 -8.94 4.54 13.18
CA SER A 168 -8.28 4.69 11.87
C SER A 168 -8.30 3.37 11.10
N PHE A 169 -7.97 2.25 11.75
CA PHE A 169 -8.00 0.92 11.12
C PHE A 169 -9.40 0.54 10.65
N TRP A 170 -10.41 0.66 11.53
CA TRP A 170 -11.77 0.30 11.15
C TRP A 170 -12.36 1.26 10.11
N GLY A 171 -12.01 2.54 10.17
CA GLY A 171 -12.40 3.52 9.17
C GLY A 171 -11.82 3.21 7.79
N MET A 172 -10.52 2.94 7.72
CA MET A 172 -9.85 2.55 6.47
C MET A 172 -10.33 1.18 5.95
N THR A 173 -10.56 0.22 6.84
CA THR A 173 -11.11 -1.10 6.48
C THR A 173 -12.53 -0.96 5.92
N ALA A 174 -13.39 -0.18 6.57
CA ALA A 174 -14.74 0.08 6.08
C ALA A 174 -14.75 0.79 4.72
N LEU A 175 -13.85 1.78 4.55
CA LEU A 175 -13.66 2.44 3.26
C LEU A 175 -13.21 1.44 2.18
N LEU A 176 -12.19 0.62 2.47
CA LEU A 176 -11.65 -0.35 1.54
C LEU A 176 -12.70 -1.38 1.11
N VAL A 177 -13.32 -2.04 2.08
CA VAL A 177 -14.33 -3.08 1.81
C VAL A 177 -15.56 -2.47 1.15
N GLY A 178 -16.05 -1.34 1.66
CA GLY A 178 -17.22 -0.65 1.10
C GLY A 178 -17.01 -0.22 -0.35
N THR A 179 -15.90 0.44 -0.65
CA THR A 179 -15.59 0.91 -2.01
C THR A 179 -15.37 -0.26 -2.97
N LEU A 180 -14.59 -1.28 -2.60
CA LEU A 180 -14.35 -2.43 -3.47
C LEU A 180 -15.61 -3.27 -3.68
N SER A 181 -16.40 -3.56 -2.63
CA SER A 181 -17.65 -4.31 -2.77
C SER A 181 -18.64 -3.58 -3.68
N PHE A 182 -18.82 -2.27 -3.49
CA PHE A 182 -19.69 -1.47 -4.36
C PHE A 182 -19.20 -1.50 -5.81
N ALA A 183 -17.91 -1.26 -6.05
CA ALA A 183 -17.35 -1.20 -7.39
C ALA A 183 -17.37 -2.57 -8.10
N LEU A 184 -17.15 -3.67 -7.37
CA LEU A 184 -17.25 -5.03 -7.88
C LEU A 184 -18.70 -5.41 -8.23
N LEU A 185 -19.67 -5.07 -7.37
CA LEU A 185 -21.10 -5.28 -7.66
C LEU A 185 -21.54 -4.49 -8.89
N HIS A 186 -21.11 -3.23 -8.98
CA HIS A 186 -21.36 -2.37 -10.14
C HIS A 186 -20.76 -2.97 -11.42
N THR A 187 -19.49 -3.37 -11.36
CA THR A 187 -18.77 -4.04 -12.46
C THR A 187 -19.48 -5.33 -12.88
N PHE A 188 -19.92 -6.15 -11.93
CA PHE A 188 -20.65 -7.38 -12.20
C PHE A 188 -21.98 -7.13 -12.90
N ALA A 189 -22.78 -6.18 -12.41
CA ALA A 189 -24.04 -5.78 -13.07
C ALA A 189 -23.79 -5.30 -14.51
N TRP A 190 -22.69 -4.57 -14.71
CA TRP A 190 -22.26 -4.08 -16.01
C TRP A 190 -21.88 -5.23 -16.97
N VAL A 191 -21.11 -6.22 -16.51
CA VAL A 191 -20.79 -7.44 -17.28
C VAL A 191 -22.05 -8.18 -17.68
N VAL A 192 -22.94 -8.46 -16.72
CA VAL A 192 -24.19 -9.18 -16.98
C VAL A 192 -25.01 -8.46 -18.05
N ARG A 193 -25.16 -7.13 -17.94
CA ARG A 193 -25.89 -6.35 -18.93
C ARG A 193 -25.27 -6.45 -20.31
N LEU A 194 -23.96 -6.30 -20.44
CA LEU A 194 -23.29 -6.43 -21.73
C LEU A 194 -23.40 -7.80 -22.36
N LEU A 195 -23.37 -8.87 -21.55
CA LEU A 195 -23.53 -10.23 -22.06
C LEU A 195 -24.94 -10.45 -22.60
N LEU A 196 -25.95 -9.89 -21.93
CA LEU A 196 -27.35 -9.97 -22.37
C LEU A 196 -27.64 -9.07 -23.59
N SER A 197 -26.99 -7.92 -23.70
CA SER A 197 -27.22 -6.94 -24.76
C SER A 197 -26.18 -7.01 -25.88
N ARG A 198 -25.65 -8.21 -26.18
CA ARG A 198 -24.60 -8.41 -27.20
C ARG A 198 -24.98 -7.87 -28.57
N ASP A 199 -26.23 -8.06 -28.95
CA ASP A 199 -26.75 -7.62 -30.25
C ASP A 199 -26.80 -6.09 -30.37
N GLU A 200 -26.83 -5.37 -29.26
CA GLU A 200 -26.82 -3.89 -29.24
C GLU A 200 -25.42 -3.33 -29.51
N TRP A 201 -24.35 -3.87 -28.91
CA TRP A 201 -23.01 -3.26 -28.99
C TRP A 201 -22.06 -3.91 -29.99
N ALA A 202 -22.22 -5.20 -30.32
CA ALA A 202 -21.32 -5.91 -31.22
C ALA A 202 -21.27 -5.28 -32.64
N PRO A 203 -22.40 -4.83 -33.23
CA PRO A 203 -22.37 -4.17 -34.55
C PRO A 203 -21.57 -2.87 -34.54
N HIS A 204 -21.69 -2.05 -33.48
CA HIS A 204 -20.94 -0.80 -33.36
C HIS A 204 -19.43 -1.04 -33.23
N LYS A 205 -19.03 -2.07 -32.48
CA LYS A 205 -17.62 -2.46 -32.36
C LYS A 205 -17.04 -2.89 -33.70
N GLU A 206 -17.79 -3.68 -34.47
CA GLU A 206 -17.34 -4.12 -35.79
C GLU A 206 -17.26 -2.95 -36.79
N LEU A 207 -18.24 -2.05 -36.74
CA LEU A 207 -18.25 -0.83 -37.56
C LEU A 207 -17.04 0.05 -37.25
N ALA A 208 -16.77 0.31 -35.98
CA ALA A 208 -15.62 1.09 -35.54
C ALA A 208 -14.30 0.48 -36.04
N ARG A 209 -14.17 -0.86 -36.03
CA ARG A 209 -13.00 -1.56 -36.56
C ARG A 209 -12.87 -1.42 -38.08
N LYS A 210 -13.98 -1.56 -38.82
CA LYS A 210 -14.01 -1.46 -40.29
C LYS A 210 -13.66 -0.04 -40.77
N ASN A 211 -14.24 0.97 -40.12
CA ASN A 211 -14.09 2.37 -40.51
C ASN A 211 -12.76 2.97 -40.03
N ASN A 212 -11.99 2.28 -39.18
CA ASN A 212 -10.65 2.71 -38.78
C ASN A 212 -9.64 2.69 -39.95
N ASN A 213 -9.95 1.98 -41.04
CA ASN A 213 -9.10 1.88 -42.23
C ASN A 213 -9.33 3.06 -43.17
N GLY A 214 -8.70 4.20 -42.86
CA GLY A 214 -8.59 5.35 -43.76
C GLY A 214 -9.52 6.53 -43.44
N ALA A 215 -10.44 6.41 -42.49
CA ALA A 215 -11.22 7.55 -42.01
C ALA A 215 -10.43 8.37 -40.98
N LYS A 216 -10.69 9.68 -40.93
CA LYS A 216 -10.13 10.53 -39.85
C LYS A 216 -10.72 10.09 -38.50
N VAL A 217 -9.88 10.10 -37.48
CA VAL A 217 -10.20 9.71 -36.09
C VAL A 217 -10.21 10.94 -35.17
N TYR A 218 -11.00 10.89 -34.11
CA TYR A 218 -11.09 11.98 -33.14
C TYR A 218 -9.92 11.92 -32.14
N ARG A 219 -9.24 13.06 -31.92
CA ARG A 219 -8.20 13.19 -30.90
C ARG A 219 -8.81 13.48 -29.54
N ARG A 220 -8.95 12.45 -28.70
CA ARG A 220 -9.49 12.52 -27.34
C ARG A 220 -8.48 13.05 -26.31
N PHE A 221 -7.22 12.59 -26.39
CA PHE A 221 -6.18 12.93 -25.40
C PHE A 221 -5.00 13.68 -26.02
N SER A 222 -4.46 14.63 -25.25
CA SER A 222 -3.26 15.39 -25.60
C SER A 222 -1.96 14.59 -25.32
N PRO A 223 -0.85 14.90 -26.01
CA PRO A 223 0.46 14.30 -25.70
C PRO A 223 0.84 14.42 -24.23
N LEU A 224 0.59 15.57 -23.60
CA LEU A 224 0.87 15.78 -22.18
C LEU A 224 0.12 14.78 -21.30
N GLN A 225 -1.19 14.59 -21.52
CA GLN A 225 -2.00 13.63 -20.76
C GLN A 225 -1.51 12.19 -20.95
N ARG A 226 -1.14 11.82 -22.18
CA ARG A 226 -0.63 10.48 -22.51
C ARG A 226 0.72 10.22 -21.82
N THR A 227 1.63 11.21 -21.85
CA THR A 227 2.93 11.12 -21.19
C THR A 227 2.77 11.06 -19.68
N MET A 228 1.94 11.92 -19.08
CA MET A 228 1.64 11.87 -17.65
C MET A 228 1.07 10.52 -17.25
N HIS A 229 0.16 9.94 -18.03
CA HIS A 229 -0.39 8.61 -17.77
C HIS A 229 0.68 7.51 -17.79
N ILE A 230 1.55 7.48 -18.82
CA ILE A 230 2.62 6.46 -18.89
C ILE A 230 3.59 6.58 -17.72
N VAL A 231 4.02 7.81 -17.40
CA VAL A 231 4.93 8.06 -16.27
C VAL A 231 4.28 7.69 -14.94
N MET A 232 3.03 8.10 -14.73
CA MET A 232 2.23 7.73 -13.56
C MET A 232 2.08 6.21 -13.43
N MET A 233 1.79 5.52 -14.53
CA MET A 233 1.60 4.08 -14.55
C MET A 233 2.89 3.34 -14.16
N LEU A 234 4.02 3.69 -14.77
CA LEU A 234 5.31 3.10 -14.41
C LEU A 234 5.66 3.35 -12.95
N SER A 235 5.46 4.59 -12.49
CA SER A 235 5.65 4.97 -11.09
C SER A 235 4.74 4.19 -10.13
N PHE A 236 3.47 4.01 -10.50
CA PHE A 236 2.49 3.28 -9.72
C PHE A 236 2.86 1.81 -9.60
N PHE A 237 3.33 1.16 -10.68
CA PHE A 237 3.79 -0.22 -10.60
C PHE A 237 5.00 -0.39 -9.69
N THR A 238 5.97 0.53 -9.73
CA THR A 238 7.10 0.53 -8.80
C THR A 238 6.63 0.66 -7.35
N LEU A 239 5.74 1.62 -7.07
CA LEU A 239 5.19 1.85 -5.72
C LEU A 239 4.34 0.68 -5.23
N ALA A 240 3.51 0.11 -6.09
CA ALA A 240 2.67 -1.04 -5.78
C ALA A 240 3.51 -2.28 -5.47
N LEU A 241 4.51 -2.60 -6.31
CA LEU A 241 5.38 -3.77 -6.10
C LEU A 241 6.17 -3.66 -4.79
N THR A 242 6.86 -2.52 -4.60
CA THR A 242 7.69 -2.28 -3.42
C THR A 242 6.87 -2.15 -2.14
N GLY A 243 5.71 -1.47 -2.20
CA GLY A 243 4.81 -1.29 -1.07
C GLY A 243 4.10 -2.57 -0.64
N MET A 244 3.61 -3.38 -1.59
CA MET A 244 2.97 -4.66 -1.27
C MET A 244 3.97 -5.69 -0.76
N ALA A 245 5.20 -5.70 -1.27
CA ALA A 245 6.27 -6.54 -0.71
C ALA A 245 6.58 -6.18 0.75
N LEU A 246 6.55 -4.88 1.11
CA LEU A 246 6.69 -4.47 2.50
C LEU A 246 5.47 -4.82 3.37
N LYS A 247 4.24 -4.60 2.86
CA LYS A 247 3.00 -4.90 3.58
C LYS A 247 2.90 -6.39 3.94
N PHE A 248 3.29 -7.25 3.02
CA PHE A 248 3.21 -8.71 3.14
C PHE A 248 4.58 -9.36 3.38
N SER A 249 5.47 -8.72 4.14
CA SER A 249 6.86 -9.15 4.35
C SER A 249 7.03 -10.56 4.93
N TYR A 250 5.99 -11.09 5.56
CA TYR A 250 5.96 -12.46 6.08
C TYR A 250 5.75 -13.53 5.00
N MET A 251 5.38 -13.12 3.78
CA MET A 251 5.17 -14.04 2.66
C MET A 251 6.46 -14.29 1.90
N SER A 252 6.67 -15.54 1.47
CA SER A 252 7.84 -15.95 0.70
C SER A 252 7.97 -15.22 -0.64
N TRP A 253 6.84 -14.92 -1.31
CA TRP A 253 6.86 -14.16 -2.57
C TRP A 253 7.35 -12.72 -2.36
N ALA A 254 7.01 -12.09 -1.22
CA ALA A 254 7.44 -10.74 -0.89
C ALA A 254 8.94 -10.69 -0.58
N GLN A 255 9.45 -11.69 0.14
CA GLN A 255 10.88 -11.88 0.38
C GLN A 255 11.64 -12.11 -0.94
N ALA A 256 11.09 -12.93 -1.84
CA ALA A 256 11.67 -13.16 -3.17
C ALA A 256 11.72 -11.88 -4.01
N VAL A 257 10.65 -11.06 -3.99
CA VAL A 257 10.62 -9.75 -4.65
C VAL A 257 11.67 -8.81 -4.05
N SER A 258 11.76 -8.72 -2.73
CA SER A 258 12.78 -7.92 -2.04
C SER A 258 14.18 -8.32 -2.49
N ASN A 259 14.50 -9.62 -2.47
CA ASN A 259 15.80 -10.14 -2.90
C ASN A 259 16.09 -9.84 -4.38
N PHE A 260 15.10 -10.03 -5.26
CA PHE A 260 15.22 -9.73 -6.68
C PHE A 260 15.50 -8.25 -6.95
N LEU A 261 14.90 -7.36 -6.16
CA LEU A 261 15.12 -5.92 -6.25
C LEU A 261 16.40 -5.44 -5.57
N GLY A 262 17.21 -6.34 -4.99
CA GLY A 262 18.48 -6.00 -4.33
C GLY A 262 18.37 -5.78 -2.82
N GLY A 263 17.37 -6.37 -2.18
CA GLY A 263 17.10 -6.27 -0.74
C GLY A 263 16.26 -5.05 -0.36
N PHE A 264 15.99 -4.92 0.93
CA PHE A 264 15.12 -3.88 1.46
C PHE A 264 15.61 -2.46 1.13
N ASP A 265 16.91 -2.17 1.26
CA ASP A 265 17.44 -0.82 1.06
C ASP A 265 17.25 -0.33 -0.38
N SER A 266 17.52 -1.20 -1.34
CA SER A 266 17.29 -0.94 -2.76
C SER A 266 15.79 -0.78 -3.06
N MET A 267 14.97 -1.68 -2.50
CA MET A 267 13.51 -1.60 -2.64
C MET A 267 12.95 -0.28 -2.10
N GLY A 268 13.43 0.16 -0.92
CA GLY A 268 13.06 1.44 -0.32
C GLY A 268 13.53 2.64 -1.14
N PHE A 269 14.72 2.59 -1.74
CA PHE A 269 15.18 3.61 -2.68
C PHE A 269 14.27 3.71 -3.91
N GLN A 270 13.95 2.57 -4.53
CA GLN A 270 13.04 2.52 -5.68
C GLN A 270 11.64 3.05 -5.35
N HIS A 271 11.12 2.71 -4.16
CA HIS A 271 9.84 3.23 -3.67
C HIS A 271 9.85 4.77 -3.59
N ARG A 272 10.91 5.35 -2.99
CA ARG A 272 11.09 6.80 -2.87
C ARG A 272 11.23 7.50 -4.22
N VAL A 273 11.97 6.92 -5.17
CA VAL A 273 12.07 7.43 -6.54
C VAL A 273 10.71 7.43 -7.23
N GLY A 274 9.96 6.33 -7.11
CA GLY A 274 8.57 6.26 -7.58
C GLY A 274 7.70 7.34 -6.93
N ALA A 275 7.80 7.55 -5.62
CA ALA A 275 7.02 8.58 -4.93
C ALA A 275 7.31 9.99 -5.47
N ILE A 276 8.60 10.34 -5.67
CA ILE A 276 8.98 11.64 -6.26
C ILE A 276 8.42 11.79 -7.67
N VAL A 277 8.51 10.75 -8.51
CA VAL A 277 7.98 10.78 -9.88
C VAL A 277 6.46 10.99 -9.86
N LEU A 278 5.73 10.25 -9.02
CA LEU A 278 4.28 10.38 -8.88
C LEU A 278 3.86 11.77 -8.39
N LEU A 279 4.53 12.32 -7.37
CA LEU A 279 4.31 13.68 -6.88
C LEU A 279 4.62 14.74 -7.95
N GLY A 280 5.64 14.50 -8.78
CA GLY A 280 5.98 15.34 -9.93
C GLY A 280 4.88 15.33 -10.99
N VAL A 281 4.32 14.16 -11.32
CA VAL A 281 3.16 14.06 -12.23
C VAL A 281 1.94 14.76 -11.64
N PHE A 282 1.63 14.54 -10.37
CA PHE A 282 0.52 15.20 -9.68
C PHE A 282 0.67 16.73 -9.72
N THR A 283 1.86 17.25 -9.39
CA THR A 283 2.15 18.69 -9.46
C THR A 283 1.99 19.22 -10.88
N THR A 284 2.52 18.51 -11.87
CA THR A 284 2.41 18.90 -13.28
C THR A 284 0.95 18.95 -13.73
N HIS A 285 0.13 18.01 -13.28
CA HIS A 285 -1.30 17.97 -13.55
C HIS A 285 -2.04 19.15 -12.90
N ILE A 286 -1.78 19.47 -11.63
CA ILE A 286 -2.35 20.64 -10.96
C ILE A 286 -1.99 21.93 -11.72
N LEU A 287 -0.72 22.07 -12.14
CA LEU A 287 -0.28 23.22 -12.94
C LEU A 287 -0.98 23.28 -14.31
N ASP A 288 -1.21 22.15 -14.98
CA ASP A 288 -1.96 22.07 -16.24
C ASP A 288 -3.41 22.52 -16.05
N VAL A 289 -4.08 22.07 -14.97
CA VAL A 289 -5.45 22.49 -14.62
C VAL A 289 -5.51 24.01 -14.38
N LEU A 290 -4.57 24.57 -13.62
CA LEU A 290 -4.51 26.00 -13.35
C LEU A 290 -4.23 26.82 -14.63
N ARG A 291 -3.37 26.32 -15.51
CA ARG A 291 -3.09 26.94 -16.82
C ARG A 291 -4.33 26.95 -17.71
N ARG A 292 -5.04 25.82 -17.82
CA ARG A 292 -6.30 25.71 -18.58
C ARG A 292 -7.36 26.64 -18.03
N LYS A 293 -7.53 26.69 -16.71
CA LYS A 293 -8.45 27.63 -16.05
C LYS A 293 -8.14 29.09 -16.40
N LYS A 294 -6.86 29.47 -16.45
CA LYS A 294 -6.44 30.82 -16.85
C LYS A 294 -6.72 31.09 -18.34
N ALA A 295 -6.57 30.08 -19.20
CA ALA A 295 -6.80 30.20 -20.64
C ALA A 295 -8.29 30.32 -21.00
N THR A 296 -9.18 29.56 -20.34
CA THR A 296 -10.63 29.59 -20.64
C THR A 296 -11.33 30.85 -20.14
N LYS A 297 -10.71 31.61 -19.22
CA LYS A 297 -11.30 32.78 -18.52
C LYS A 297 -12.62 32.47 -17.79
N GLN A 298 -12.98 31.20 -17.66
CA GLN A 298 -14.18 30.75 -16.98
C GLN A 298 -14.00 30.84 -15.46
N THR A 299 -15.11 31.04 -14.76
CA THR A 299 -15.16 30.91 -13.30
C THR A 299 -15.08 29.43 -12.89
N TRP A 300 -14.66 29.16 -11.64
CA TRP A 300 -14.66 27.78 -11.12
C TRP A 300 -16.06 27.15 -11.17
N LEU A 301 -17.11 27.93 -10.92
CA LEU A 301 -18.48 27.46 -11.00
C LEU A 301 -18.81 26.96 -12.41
N GLN A 302 -18.47 27.75 -13.44
CA GLN A 302 -18.69 27.37 -14.84
C GLN A 302 -17.90 26.12 -15.26
N ILE A 303 -16.67 25.95 -14.75
CA ILE A 303 -15.86 24.75 -15.03
C ILE A 303 -16.48 23.52 -14.36
N ILE A 304 -16.96 23.65 -13.11
CA ILE A 304 -17.52 22.53 -12.34
C ILE A 304 -18.90 22.11 -12.87
N THR A 305 -19.75 23.06 -13.24
CA THR A 305 -21.09 22.80 -13.78
C THR A 305 -21.09 22.58 -15.29
N GLY A 306 -19.94 22.75 -15.94
CA GLY A 306 -19.80 22.62 -17.39
C GLY A 306 -19.96 21.18 -17.89
N PRO A 307 -20.27 21.00 -19.18
CA PRO A 307 -20.46 19.68 -19.78
C PRO A 307 -19.18 18.83 -19.81
N ASP A 308 -18.01 19.47 -19.83
CA ASP A 308 -16.68 18.83 -19.83
C ASP A 308 -16.05 18.71 -18.44
N SER A 309 -16.83 19.00 -17.38
CA SER A 309 -16.34 18.93 -16.01
C SER A 309 -15.94 17.51 -15.63
N ILE A 310 -14.72 17.37 -15.08
CA ILE A 310 -14.25 16.13 -14.45
C ILE A 310 -14.73 16.01 -13.00
N ILE A 311 -15.32 17.07 -12.44
CA ILE A 311 -15.87 17.10 -11.08
C ILE A 311 -17.33 16.61 -11.12
N PHE A 312 -17.74 15.92 -10.05
CA PHE A 312 -19.11 15.47 -9.89
C PHE A 312 -20.09 16.64 -9.84
N ASN A 313 -21.19 16.53 -10.59
CA ASN A 313 -22.31 17.46 -10.61
C ASN A 313 -23.65 16.71 -10.74
N GLY A 314 -24.77 17.44 -10.77
CA GLY A 314 -26.12 16.82 -10.79
C GLY A 314 -26.40 15.92 -12.00
N ARG A 315 -25.65 16.04 -13.09
CA ARG A 315 -25.73 15.14 -14.25
C ARG A 315 -25.28 13.73 -13.87
N ASP A 316 -24.22 13.60 -13.08
CA ASP A 316 -23.62 12.31 -12.75
C ASP A 316 -24.57 11.44 -11.93
N LEU A 317 -25.32 12.04 -10.99
CA LEU A 317 -26.34 11.32 -10.24
C LEU A 317 -27.48 10.83 -11.15
N ARG A 318 -27.88 11.65 -12.13
CA ARG A 318 -28.90 11.27 -13.12
C ARG A 318 -28.40 10.12 -13.99
N GLU A 319 -27.18 10.22 -14.52
CA GLU A 319 -26.54 9.17 -15.31
C GLU A 319 -26.39 7.88 -14.51
N PHE A 320 -25.99 7.96 -13.24
CA PHE A 320 -25.89 6.81 -12.35
C PHE A 320 -27.25 6.10 -12.20
N ILE A 321 -28.31 6.83 -11.86
CA ILE A 321 -29.66 6.26 -11.72
C ILE A 321 -30.13 5.64 -13.04
N GLN A 322 -29.87 6.31 -14.17
CA GLN A 322 -30.20 5.77 -15.49
C GLN A 322 -29.38 4.50 -15.80
N SER A 323 -28.09 4.45 -15.45
CA SER A 323 -27.28 3.23 -15.59
C SER A 323 -27.83 2.08 -14.76
N ILE A 324 -28.24 2.33 -13.52
CA ILE A 324 -28.87 1.30 -12.67
C ILE A 324 -30.14 0.78 -13.35
N LYS A 325 -31.03 1.67 -13.82
CA LYS A 325 -32.22 1.26 -14.58
C LYS A 325 -31.85 0.45 -15.82
N TRP A 326 -30.84 0.88 -16.57
CA TRP A 326 -30.35 0.18 -17.76
C TRP A 326 -29.80 -1.21 -17.45
N PHE A 327 -29.04 -1.38 -16.36
CA PHE A 327 -28.53 -2.69 -15.94
C PHE A 327 -29.65 -3.69 -15.70
N PHE A 328 -30.77 -3.25 -15.10
CA PHE A 328 -31.95 -4.07 -14.85
C PHE A 328 -32.95 -4.10 -16.02
N GLY A 329 -32.62 -3.52 -17.17
CA GLY A 329 -33.52 -3.49 -18.34
C GLY A 329 -34.76 -2.61 -18.19
N LEU A 330 -34.76 -1.70 -17.22
CA LEU A 330 -35.87 -0.78 -16.89
C LEU A 330 -35.76 0.57 -17.61
N GLY A 331 -34.81 0.73 -18.52
CA GLY A 331 -34.60 1.95 -19.30
C GLY A 331 -33.47 1.82 -20.31
N ASP A 332 -33.36 2.82 -21.19
CA ASP A 332 -32.35 2.88 -22.24
C ASP A 332 -30.96 3.20 -21.70
N ARG A 333 -29.93 2.92 -22.52
CA ARG A 333 -28.55 3.28 -22.23
C ARG A 333 -28.45 4.80 -22.02
N PRO A 334 -27.81 5.29 -20.94
CA PRO A 334 -27.70 6.72 -20.69
C PRO A 334 -26.92 7.46 -21.79
N HIS A 335 -27.33 8.70 -22.07
CA HIS A 335 -26.63 9.60 -22.98
C HIS A 335 -25.41 10.22 -22.30
N TYR A 336 -24.32 9.44 -22.24
CA TYR A 336 -23.10 9.86 -21.57
C TYR A 336 -22.41 11.03 -22.28
N GLY A 337 -21.82 11.91 -21.48
CA GLY A 337 -21.05 13.08 -21.95
C GLY A 337 -19.59 12.74 -22.17
N ARG A 338 -18.73 13.78 -22.18
CA ARG A 338 -17.28 13.62 -22.33
C ARG A 338 -16.68 12.66 -21.29
N TYR A 339 -17.04 12.84 -20.03
CA TYR A 339 -16.66 11.98 -18.91
C TYR A 339 -17.89 11.35 -18.29
N THR A 340 -17.89 10.03 -18.16
CA THR A 340 -18.93 9.30 -17.43
C THR A 340 -18.72 9.40 -15.92
N TYR A 341 -19.77 9.19 -15.13
CA TYR A 341 -19.63 9.21 -13.67
C TYR A 341 -18.58 8.22 -13.13
N TRP A 342 -18.38 7.06 -13.76
CA TRP A 342 -17.33 6.12 -13.34
C TRP A 342 -15.92 6.57 -13.76
N GLU A 343 -15.76 7.24 -14.91
CA GLU A 343 -14.47 7.84 -15.28
C GLU A 343 -14.10 8.99 -14.34
N LYS A 344 -15.09 9.77 -13.90
CA LYS A 344 -14.91 10.79 -12.86
C LYS A 344 -14.58 10.17 -11.51
N PHE A 345 -15.21 9.06 -11.16
CA PHE A 345 -14.88 8.30 -9.97
C PHE A 345 -13.45 7.78 -10.01
N ASP A 346 -13.03 7.12 -11.09
CA ASP A 346 -11.64 6.68 -11.29
C ASP A 346 -10.65 7.84 -11.14
N TYR A 347 -10.93 8.99 -11.79
CA TYR A 347 -10.10 10.19 -11.68
C TYR A 347 -10.04 10.73 -10.25
N PHE A 348 -11.18 10.84 -9.57
CA PHE A 348 -11.26 11.36 -8.21
C PHE A 348 -10.58 10.41 -7.22
N ALA A 349 -10.80 9.10 -7.35
CA ALA A 349 -10.17 8.08 -6.52
C ALA A 349 -8.65 8.16 -6.61
N VAL A 350 -8.08 8.31 -7.82
CA VAL A 350 -6.63 8.47 -7.99
C VAL A 350 -6.15 9.82 -7.46
N ALA A 351 -6.83 10.93 -7.77
CA ALA A 351 -6.41 12.26 -7.32
C ALA A 351 -6.43 12.39 -5.79
N TRP A 352 -7.48 11.86 -5.15
CA TRP A 352 -7.60 11.78 -3.70
C TRP A 352 -6.57 10.83 -3.10
N GLY A 353 -6.45 9.61 -3.66
CA GLY A 353 -5.51 8.60 -3.18
C GLY A 353 -4.07 9.09 -3.22
N VAL A 354 -3.65 9.77 -4.29
CA VAL A 354 -2.30 10.39 -4.38
C VAL A 354 -2.09 11.45 -3.30
N ALA A 355 -3.10 12.25 -2.96
CA ALA A 355 -2.99 13.24 -1.90
C ALA A 355 -2.84 12.60 -0.52
N ILE A 356 -3.64 11.56 -0.22
CA ILE A 356 -3.60 10.84 1.07
C ILE A 356 -2.32 10.02 1.22
N ILE A 357 -1.99 9.18 0.24
CA ILE A 357 -0.78 8.34 0.28
C ILE A 357 0.49 9.20 0.18
N GLY A 358 0.46 10.30 -0.58
CA GLY A 358 1.55 11.26 -0.65
C GLY A 358 1.76 11.98 0.68
N GLY A 359 0.68 12.48 1.30
CA GLY A 359 0.74 13.15 2.60
C GLY A 359 1.22 12.23 3.72
N THR A 360 0.62 11.04 3.85
CA THR A 360 1.06 10.04 4.84
C THR A 360 2.48 9.53 4.55
N GLY A 361 2.84 9.36 3.27
CA GLY A 361 4.18 8.97 2.86
C GLY A 361 5.24 9.99 3.27
N MET A 362 4.94 11.28 3.21
CA MET A 362 5.85 12.34 3.70
C MET A 362 6.03 12.27 5.22
N VAL A 363 4.98 11.98 5.98
CA VAL A 363 5.07 11.74 7.43
C VAL A 363 5.96 10.54 7.73
N LEU A 364 5.83 9.46 6.96
CA LEU A 364 6.63 8.24 7.13
C LEU A 364 8.08 8.38 6.65
N TRP A 365 8.33 9.23 5.65
CA TRP A 365 9.68 9.51 5.15
C TRP A 365 10.45 10.45 6.09
N PHE A 366 9.78 11.45 6.67
CA PHE A 366 10.43 12.43 7.55
C PHE A 366 9.77 12.48 8.94
N PRO A 367 9.69 11.36 9.67
CA PRO A 367 8.90 11.30 10.90
C PRO A 367 9.45 12.22 12.00
N GLU A 368 10.76 12.38 12.11
CA GLU A 368 11.43 13.32 13.05
C GLU A 368 11.09 14.80 12.76
N LEU A 369 10.79 15.14 11.50
CA LEU A 369 10.36 16.50 11.15
C LEU A 369 8.88 16.70 11.47
N PHE A 370 8.02 15.78 11.02
CA PHE A 370 6.58 15.92 11.17
C PHE A 370 6.13 15.80 12.64
N THR A 371 6.80 14.98 13.45
CA THR A 371 6.48 14.84 14.87
C THR A 371 6.80 16.07 15.72
N ARG A 372 7.46 17.09 15.15
CA ARG A 372 7.52 18.43 15.78
C ARG A 372 6.19 19.16 15.74
N LEU A 373 5.30 18.79 14.82
CA LEU A 373 3.97 19.37 14.62
C LEU A 373 2.85 18.47 15.14
N VAL A 374 3.04 17.16 15.09
CA VAL A 374 2.04 16.15 15.50
C VAL A 374 2.63 15.18 16.53
N PRO A 375 1.83 14.54 17.40
CA PRO A 375 2.35 13.57 18.35
C PRO A 375 2.91 12.31 17.66
N GLY A 376 3.82 11.58 18.32
CA GLY A 376 4.47 10.39 17.76
C GLY A 376 3.52 9.27 17.32
N TRP A 377 2.40 9.06 18.05
CA TRP A 377 1.37 8.09 17.64
C TRP A 377 0.72 8.42 16.29
N ALA A 378 0.81 9.66 15.80
CA ALA A 378 0.33 10.02 14.47
C ALA A 378 1.11 9.29 13.36
N VAL A 379 2.36 8.88 13.61
CA VAL A 379 3.15 8.04 12.68
C VAL A 379 2.54 6.64 12.57
N ASN A 380 2.02 6.07 13.67
CA ASN A 380 1.28 4.80 13.63
C ASN A 380 0.00 4.94 12.78
N VAL A 381 -0.75 6.03 12.95
CA VAL A 381 -1.95 6.31 12.13
C VAL A 381 -1.59 6.51 10.66
N ALA A 382 -0.55 7.27 10.36
CA ALA A 382 -0.05 7.45 8.99
C ALA A 382 0.33 6.12 8.35
N THR A 383 0.91 5.19 9.11
CA THR A 383 1.25 3.84 8.64
C THR A 383 -0.01 3.06 8.22
N ILE A 384 -1.06 3.07 9.05
CA ILE A 384 -2.34 2.41 8.75
C ILE A 384 -2.94 3.01 7.48
N VAL A 385 -3.12 4.33 7.45
CA VAL A 385 -3.75 5.03 6.32
C VAL A 385 -2.96 4.81 5.02
N HIS A 386 -1.63 4.95 5.06
CA HIS A 386 -0.78 4.74 3.89
C HIS A 386 -0.88 3.30 3.36
N SER A 387 -0.81 2.32 4.27
CA SER A 387 -0.82 0.90 3.94
C SER A 387 -2.16 0.43 3.36
N ASP A 388 -3.27 0.92 3.91
CA ASP A 388 -4.61 0.50 3.49
C ASP A 388 -5.09 1.28 2.27
N GLU A 389 -4.74 2.56 2.14
CA GLU A 389 -4.97 3.32 0.90
C GLU A 389 -4.18 2.71 -0.27
N ALA A 390 -2.94 2.27 -0.04
CA ALA A 390 -2.16 1.57 -1.07
C ALA A 390 -2.85 0.28 -1.53
N LEU A 391 -3.38 -0.50 -0.58
CA LEU A 391 -4.10 -1.74 -0.89
C LEU A 391 -5.40 -1.45 -1.65
N LEU A 392 -6.16 -0.43 -1.24
CA LEU A 392 -7.36 0.02 -1.95
C LEU A 392 -7.02 0.47 -3.37
N ALA A 393 -5.98 1.29 -3.55
CA ALA A 393 -5.55 1.79 -4.86
C ALA A 393 -5.13 0.64 -5.79
N VAL A 394 -4.31 -0.29 -5.30
CA VAL A 394 -3.88 -1.48 -6.06
C VAL A 394 -5.06 -2.38 -6.41
N GLY A 395 -5.92 -2.69 -5.43
CA GLY A 395 -7.13 -3.48 -5.64
C GLY A 395 -8.04 -2.85 -6.68
N PHE A 396 -8.35 -1.56 -6.54
CA PHE A 396 -9.23 -0.84 -7.45
C PHE A 396 -8.65 -0.71 -8.86
N ILE A 397 -7.35 -0.39 -9.00
CA ILE A 397 -6.73 -0.21 -10.31
C ILE A 397 -6.64 -1.55 -11.07
N PHE A 398 -6.20 -2.62 -10.43
CA PHE A 398 -6.02 -3.91 -11.10
C PHE A 398 -7.31 -4.70 -11.32
N THR A 399 -8.42 -4.33 -10.64
CA THR A 399 -9.74 -4.93 -10.88
C THR A 399 -10.63 -4.01 -11.70
N ILE A 400 -11.09 -2.91 -11.10
CA ILE A 400 -12.14 -2.04 -11.62
C ILE A 400 -11.65 -1.19 -12.78
N HIS A 401 -10.50 -0.54 -12.64
CA HIS A 401 -9.95 0.31 -13.71
C HIS A 401 -9.55 -0.52 -14.94
N PHE A 402 -8.83 -1.63 -14.73
CA PHE A 402 -8.51 -2.59 -15.81
C PHE A 402 -9.76 -3.16 -16.45
N PHE A 403 -10.81 -3.44 -15.68
CA PHE A 403 -12.08 -3.87 -16.24
C PHE A 403 -12.70 -2.78 -17.11
N ASN A 404 -12.85 -1.58 -16.56
CA ASN A 404 -13.48 -0.44 -17.23
C ASN A 404 -12.78 -0.07 -18.54
N THR A 405 -11.50 -0.35 -18.69
CA THR A 405 -10.73 0.06 -19.87
C THR A 405 -10.39 -1.10 -20.80
N HIS A 406 -10.15 -2.30 -20.28
CA HIS A 406 -9.57 -3.39 -21.08
C HIS A 406 -10.39 -4.68 -21.08
N PHE A 407 -10.99 -5.09 -19.95
CA PHE A 407 -11.75 -6.35 -19.87
C PHE A 407 -13.24 -6.23 -20.17
N ARG A 408 -13.71 -4.99 -20.35
CA ARG A 408 -15.04 -4.68 -20.86
C ARG A 408 -15.32 -5.42 -22.19
N PRO A 409 -16.35 -6.26 -22.32
CA PRO A 409 -16.60 -7.05 -23.55
C PRO A 409 -16.61 -6.26 -24.88
N ASP A 410 -17.15 -5.05 -24.87
CA ASP A 410 -17.18 -4.13 -26.02
C ASP A 410 -15.81 -3.49 -26.33
N LYS A 411 -14.85 -3.47 -25.39
CA LYS A 411 -13.47 -2.96 -25.57
C LYS A 411 -12.39 -4.05 -25.64
N PHE A 412 -12.70 -5.27 -25.21
CA PHE A 412 -11.76 -6.39 -25.19
C PHE A 412 -11.18 -6.66 -26.58
N PRO A 413 -9.88 -6.96 -26.73
CA PRO A 413 -8.90 -7.32 -25.68
C PRO A 413 -8.23 -6.15 -24.96
N MET A 414 -8.24 -4.94 -25.53
CA MET A 414 -7.61 -3.77 -24.92
C MET A 414 -8.03 -2.48 -25.64
N ASP A 415 -8.44 -1.46 -24.88
CA ASP A 415 -8.58 -0.09 -25.37
C ASP A 415 -7.20 0.63 -25.47
N PRO A 416 -6.73 1.00 -26.67
CA PRO A 416 -5.46 1.71 -26.84
C PRO A 416 -5.59 3.25 -26.76
N VAL A 417 -6.78 3.81 -26.55
CA VAL A 417 -7.07 5.26 -26.70
C VAL A 417 -6.20 6.11 -25.76
N ILE A 418 -5.91 5.67 -24.53
CA ILE A 418 -5.02 6.43 -23.64
C ILE A 418 -3.56 6.43 -24.14
N PHE A 419 -3.17 5.42 -24.90
CA PHE A 419 -1.82 5.31 -25.45
C PHE A 419 -1.69 6.01 -26.80
N THR A 420 -2.69 5.95 -27.67
CA THR A 420 -2.69 6.59 -29.01
C THR A 420 -3.21 8.03 -28.99
N GLY A 421 -4.10 8.33 -28.04
CA GLY A 421 -4.87 9.58 -27.92
C GLY A 421 -6.00 9.71 -28.92
N ARG A 422 -6.33 8.65 -29.67
CA ARG A 422 -7.22 8.70 -30.84
C ARG A 422 -8.31 7.64 -30.72
N VAL A 423 -9.55 8.00 -31.08
CA VAL A 423 -10.73 7.11 -31.06
C VAL A 423 -11.47 7.19 -32.40
N PRO A 424 -11.96 6.07 -32.95
CA PRO A 424 -12.84 6.07 -34.13
C PRO A 424 -14.12 6.87 -33.89
N LEU A 425 -14.64 7.54 -34.92
CA LEU A 425 -15.84 8.37 -34.79
C LEU A 425 -17.09 7.56 -34.43
N ASP A 426 -17.24 6.37 -34.99
CA ASP A 426 -18.39 5.50 -34.69
C ASP A 426 -18.38 5.01 -33.25
N GLU A 427 -17.19 4.81 -32.69
CA GLU A 427 -17.00 4.47 -31.28
C GLU A 427 -17.34 5.67 -30.38
N LEU A 428 -16.90 6.87 -30.75
CA LEU A 428 -17.25 8.10 -30.02
C LEU A 428 -18.77 8.32 -29.98
N LYS A 429 -19.47 8.14 -31.11
CA LYS A 429 -20.94 8.28 -31.19
C LYS A 429 -21.68 7.32 -30.27
N TYR A 430 -21.20 6.07 -30.18
CA TYR A 430 -21.86 5.05 -29.36
C TYR A 430 -21.56 5.21 -27.87
N ASP A 431 -20.31 5.48 -27.51
CA ASP A 431 -19.91 5.52 -26.10
C ASP A 431 -20.12 6.86 -25.42
N LYS A 432 -20.00 7.95 -26.19
CA LYS A 432 -20.05 9.34 -25.69
C LYS A 432 -20.94 10.20 -26.61
N PRO A 433 -22.23 9.83 -26.78
CA PRO A 433 -23.12 10.52 -27.72
C PRO A 433 -23.21 12.01 -27.42
N GLY A 434 -23.28 12.40 -26.15
CA GLY A 434 -23.36 13.81 -25.76
C GLY A 434 -22.08 14.61 -26.02
N GLU A 435 -20.89 13.98 -26.07
CA GLU A 435 -19.65 14.66 -26.51
C GLU A 435 -19.66 14.86 -28.02
N TYR A 436 -20.09 13.85 -28.77
CA TYR A 436 -20.17 13.92 -30.23
C TYR A 436 -21.17 15.01 -30.68
N GLU A 437 -22.37 15.01 -30.12
CA GLU A 437 -23.42 15.99 -30.44
C GLU A 437 -22.96 17.41 -30.15
N ALA A 438 -22.36 17.66 -28.97
CA ALA A 438 -21.83 18.98 -28.61
C ALA A 438 -20.73 19.45 -29.58
N LEU A 439 -19.86 18.56 -30.07
CA LEU A 439 -18.83 18.89 -31.05
C LEU A 439 -19.39 19.19 -32.45
N VAL A 440 -20.51 18.56 -32.82
CA VAL A 440 -21.22 18.85 -34.07
C VAL A 440 -21.96 20.18 -33.97
N GLU A 441 -22.66 20.43 -32.87
CA GLU A 441 -23.41 21.67 -32.62
C GLU A 441 -22.50 22.90 -32.53
N SER A 442 -21.31 22.75 -31.93
CA SER A 442 -20.30 23.83 -31.85
C SER A 442 -19.51 24.04 -33.15
N GLY A 443 -19.58 23.10 -34.11
CA GLY A 443 -18.78 23.13 -35.34
C GLY A 443 -17.29 22.87 -35.13
N GLU A 444 -16.88 22.38 -33.96
CA GLU A 444 -15.46 22.14 -33.62
C GLU A 444 -14.96 20.76 -34.08
N LEU A 445 -15.84 19.84 -34.46
CA LEU A 445 -15.50 18.45 -34.78
C LEU A 445 -14.30 18.32 -35.74
N GLU A 446 -14.29 19.07 -36.85
CA GLU A 446 -13.23 19.00 -37.86
C GLU A 446 -11.84 19.39 -37.32
N GLN A 447 -11.79 20.31 -36.35
CA GLN A 447 -10.54 20.78 -35.72
C GLN A 447 -9.87 19.68 -34.90
N HIS A 448 -10.65 18.69 -34.45
CA HIS A 448 -10.20 17.57 -33.63
C HIS A 448 -9.91 16.29 -34.43
N LEU A 449 -10.27 16.25 -35.71
CA LEU A 449 -10.00 15.12 -36.60
C LEU A 449 -8.51 15.02 -36.94
N ARG A 450 -7.95 13.82 -36.86
CA ARG A 450 -6.56 13.49 -37.19
C ARG A 450 -6.51 12.20 -37.99
N ASP A 451 -5.38 11.93 -38.64
CA ASP A 451 -5.18 10.65 -39.32
C ASP A 451 -5.13 9.49 -38.30
N PRO A 452 -5.44 8.25 -38.73
CA PRO A 452 -5.27 7.06 -37.89
C PRO A 452 -3.86 6.93 -37.31
N TYR A 453 -3.74 6.28 -36.15
CA TYR A 453 -2.43 6.02 -35.55
C TYR A 453 -1.68 4.96 -36.38
N PRO A 454 -0.35 5.08 -36.59
CA PRO A 454 0.38 4.08 -37.36
C PRO A 454 0.26 2.68 -36.72
N GLU A 455 -0.17 1.68 -37.49
CA GLU A 455 -0.49 0.33 -37.00
C GLU A 455 0.67 -0.33 -36.26
N SER A 456 1.90 -0.18 -36.76
CA SER A 456 3.10 -0.74 -36.13
C SER A 456 3.35 -0.18 -34.73
N LYS A 457 3.15 1.13 -34.55
CA LYS A 457 3.29 1.81 -33.26
C LYS A 457 2.13 1.46 -32.33
N GLU A 458 0.92 1.36 -32.86
CA GLU A 458 -0.24 0.91 -32.07
C GLU A 458 -0.01 -0.50 -31.54
N ARG A 459 0.46 -1.44 -32.38
CA ARG A 459 0.76 -2.81 -31.96
C ARG A 459 1.79 -2.87 -30.83
N GLY A 460 2.85 -2.06 -30.91
CA GLY A 460 3.84 -1.94 -29.84
C GLY A 460 3.22 -1.47 -28.52
N LEU A 461 2.33 -0.47 -28.56
CA LEU A 461 1.60 0.01 -27.38
C LEU A 461 0.66 -1.06 -26.82
N LYS A 462 0.04 -1.89 -27.67
CA LYS A 462 -0.80 -3.02 -27.23
C LYS A 462 0.00 -4.10 -26.51
N ILE A 463 1.20 -4.43 -27.00
CA ILE A 463 2.09 -5.38 -26.33
C ILE A 463 2.53 -4.85 -24.97
N PHE A 464 2.94 -3.58 -24.92
CA PHE A 464 3.30 -2.91 -23.68
C PHE A 464 2.15 -2.90 -22.66
N GLY A 465 0.94 -2.50 -23.10
CA GLY A 465 -0.26 -2.54 -22.27
C GLY A 465 -0.58 -3.95 -21.78
N ALA A 466 -0.51 -4.97 -22.65
CA ALA A 466 -0.73 -6.35 -22.25
C ALA A 466 0.26 -6.83 -21.17
N PHE A 467 1.55 -6.48 -21.29
CA PHE A 467 2.53 -6.79 -20.25
C PHE A 467 2.18 -6.13 -18.91
N ALA A 468 1.81 -4.84 -18.93
CA ALA A 468 1.40 -4.12 -17.74
C ALA A 468 0.15 -4.73 -17.08
N LEU A 469 -0.84 -5.14 -17.90
CA LEU A 469 -2.05 -5.82 -17.42
C LEU A 469 -1.73 -7.17 -16.77
N THR A 470 -0.94 -8.01 -17.45
CA THR A 470 -0.52 -9.30 -16.91
C THR A 470 0.24 -9.12 -15.60
N PHE A 471 1.18 -8.17 -15.55
CA PHE A 471 1.95 -7.90 -14.34
C PHE A 471 1.05 -7.44 -13.18
N GLY A 472 0.12 -6.52 -13.43
CA GLY A 472 -0.84 -6.06 -12.41
C GLY A 472 -1.76 -7.19 -11.91
N LEU A 473 -2.25 -8.05 -12.81
CA LEU A 473 -3.07 -9.20 -12.44
C LEU A 473 -2.30 -10.26 -11.64
N VAL A 474 -1.04 -10.51 -11.97
CA VAL A 474 -0.18 -11.41 -11.18
C VAL A 474 0.02 -10.84 -9.78
N LEU A 475 0.32 -9.54 -9.65
CA LEU A 475 0.47 -8.90 -8.36
C LEU A 475 -0.85 -8.96 -7.55
N LEU A 476 -2.00 -8.69 -8.18
CA LEU A 476 -3.30 -8.84 -7.55
C LEU A 476 -3.55 -10.29 -7.07
N ALA A 477 -3.21 -11.29 -7.87
CA ALA A 477 -3.36 -12.70 -7.49
C ALA A 477 -2.51 -13.05 -6.26
N LEU A 478 -1.27 -12.53 -6.17
CA LEU A 478 -0.41 -12.70 -5.00
C LEU A 478 -1.00 -12.03 -3.74
N ILE A 479 -1.60 -10.85 -3.89
CA ILE A 479 -2.28 -10.15 -2.80
C ILE A 479 -3.48 -10.97 -2.32
N VAL A 480 -4.36 -11.42 -3.22
CA VAL A 480 -5.53 -12.23 -2.89
C VAL A 480 -5.11 -13.56 -2.25
N TYR A 481 -4.09 -14.23 -2.79
CA TYR A 481 -3.51 -15.43 -2.19
C TYR A 481 -3.05 -15.17 -0.74
N THR A 482 -2.38 -14.04 -0.51
CA THR A 482 -1.94 -13.66 0.84
C THR A 482 -3.11 -13.38 1.77
N MET A 483 -4.16 -12.71 1.31
CA MET A 483 -5.34 -12.43 2.13
C MET A 483 -6.12 -13.69 2.50
N LEU A 484 -6.15 -14.71 1.63
CA LEU A 484 -6.90 -15.94 1.86
C LEU A 484 -6.12 -16.99 2.66
N PHE A 485 -4.80 -17.07 2.48
CA PHE A 485 -3.98 -18.16 3.01
C PHE A 485 -2.82 -17.70 3.92
N GLY A 486 -2.47 -16.41 3.85
CA GLY A 486 -1.35 -15.83 4.60
C GLY A 486 -1.76 -15.06 5.84
N TYR A 487 -3.00 -14.60 5.94
CA TYR A 487 -3.53 -13.97 7.15
C TYR A 487 -3.77 -15.08 8.19
N ARG A 488 -2.92 -15.14 9.22
CA ARG A 488 -3.06 -16.03 10.38
C ARG A 488 -3.42 -15.21 11.59
#